data_AF-A0A354ISI8-F1
#
_entry.id   AF-A0A354ISI8-F1
#
_cell.length_a   1.000
_cell.length_b   1.000
_cell.length_c   1.000
_cell.angle_alpha   90.00
_cell.angle_beta   90.00
_cell.angle_gamma   90.00
#
_symmetry.space_group_name_H-M   'P 1'
#
loop_
_entity.id
_entity.type
_entity.pdbx_description
1 polymer ?
#
loop_
_entity_poly.entity_id
_entity_poly.type
_entity_poly.pdbx_seq_one_letter_code
_entity_poly.pdbx_strand_id
1 'polypeptide(L)'
;MAQDSPLAAPAGRGMRPLLRKAEKRLDKRIDGLDTADAHARHRTRIAAKKARYAAEFFQDLLPAKRVKPYVGRLAKLQDKLGMLNDYSVAHRLLDALKGSNAQVARQAAYARGYLAASTAARSNRLGKALASVTGRRVT
;
A
#
# COMPACT_ATOMS: atom_id res chain seq x y z
N MET A 1 4.33 -6.96 31.27
CA MET A 1 4.43 -6.64 29.80
C MET A 1 3.53 -5.42 29.54
N ALA A 2 3.59 -4.69 28.43
CA ALA A 2 2.95 -3.35 28.31
C ALA A 2 1.47 -3.22 28.78
N GLN A 3 0.73 -4.33 28.85
CA GLN A 3 -0.65 -4.41 29.32
C GLN A 3 -0.82 -4.30 30.85
N ASP A 4 0.21 -4.60 31.63
CA ASP A 4 0.20 -4.49 33.10
C ASP A 4 0.63 -3.09 33.59
N SER A 5 0.91 -2.18 32.66
CA SER A 5 1.30 -0.80 32.97
C SER A 5 0.08 0.03 33.36
N PRO A 6 0.19 0.95 34.33
CA PRO A 6 -0.85 1.95 34.61
C PRO A 6 -1.14 2.85 33.39
N LEU A 7 -0.22 2.90 32.41
CA LEU A 7 -0.38 3.64 31.16
C LEU A 7 -1.15 2.85 30.08
N ALA A 8 -1.39 1.55 30.27
CA ALA A 8 -2.04 0.72 29.26
C ALA A 8 -3.46 1.20 28.93
N ALA A 9 -4.27 1.52 29.94
CA ALA A 9 -5.63 1.99 29.75
C ALA A 9 -5.71 3.39 29.10
N PRO A 10 -4.95 4.41 29.56
CA PRO A 10 -4.84 5.70 28.86
C PRO A 10 -4.34 5.57 27.42
N ALA A 11 -3.29 4.76 27.19
CA ALA A 11 -2.74 4.54 25.86
C ALA A 11 -3.74 3.84 24.94
N GLY A 12 -4.48 2.85 25.45
CA GLY A 12 -5.56 2.19 24.72
C GLY A 12 -6.70 3.14 24.32
N ARG A 13 -7.09 4.07 25.20
CA ARG A 13 -8.09 5.11 24.88
C ARG A 13 -7.62 6.05 23.77
N GLY A 14 -6.34 6.46 23.79
CA GLY A 14 -5.75 7.30 22.74
C GLY A 14 -5.49 6.57 21.42
N MET A 15 -5.10 5.29 21.48
CA MET A 15 -4.83 4.43 20.33
C MET A 15 -6.08 4.24 19.45
N ARG A 16 -7.21 3.85 20.07
CA ARG A 16 -8.44 3.46 19.35
C ARG A 16 -8.88 4.47 18.27
N PRO A 17 -9.03 5.78 18.55
CA PRO A 17 -9.45 6.76 17.55
C PRO A 17 -8.41 6.95 16.44
N LEU A 18 -7.11 6.92 16.76
CA LEU A 18 -6.03 7.07 15.78
C LEU A 18 -6.02 5.89 14.79
N LEU A 19 -6.11 4.67 15.31
CA LEU A 19 -6.12 3.47 14.49
C LEU A 19 -7.38 3.37 13.63
N ARG A 20 -8.56 3.63 14.22
CA ARG A 20 -9.82 3.67 13.47
C ARG A 20 -9.82 4.74 12.37
N LYS A 21 -9.20 5.91 12.63
CA LYS A 21 -9.07 6.97 11.61
C LYS A 21 -8.20 6.50 10.44
N ALA A 22 -7.10 5.79 10.71
CA ALA A 22 -6.24 5.23 9.66
C ALA A 22 -6.97 4.13 8.87
N GLU A 23 -7.67 3.21 9.54
CA GLU A 23 -8.48 2.14 8.93
C GLU A 23 -9.59 2.69 8.05
N LYS A 24 -10.41 3.63 8.56
CA LYS A 24 -11.49 4.28 7.77
C LYS A 24 -10.94 5.02 6.57
N ARG A 25 -9.78 5.69 6.72
CA ARG A 25 -9.14 6.39 5.60
C ARG A 25 -8.62 5.41 4.56
N LEU A 26 -8.16 4.22 4.95
CA LEU A 26 -7.80 3.17 4.01
C LEU A 26 -9.04 2.68 3.25
N ASP A 27 -10.12 2.31 3.95
CA ASP A 27 -11.36 1.84 3.32
C ASP A 27 -11.88 2.86 2.31
N LYS A 28 -12.02 4.13 2.70
CA LYS A 28 -12.47 5.20 1.79
C LYS A 28 -11.59 5.34 0.53
N ARG A 29 -10.30 5.05 0.64
CA ARG A 29 -9.37 5.11 -0.51
C ARG A 29 -9.44 3.86 -1.37
N ILE A 30 -9.79 2.71 -0.80
CA ILE A 30 -10.05 1.48 -1.53
C ILE A 30 -11.39 1.60 -2.28
N ASP A 31 -12.44 2.11 -1.63
CA ASP A 31 -13.77 2.25 -2.23
C ASP A 31 -13.76 3.19 -3.45
N GLY A 32 -12.98 4.27 -3.37
CA GLY A 32 -12.78 5.21 -4.48
C GLY A 32 -11.57 4.90 -5.36
N LEU A 33 -11.04 3.67 -5.33
CA LEU A 33 -9.86 3.31 -6.12
C LEU A 33 -10.26 2.92 -7.54
N ASP A 34 -9.97 3.80 -8.50
CA ASP A 34 -9.71 3.35 -9.86
C ASP A 34 -8.29 2.76 -9.93
N THR A 35 -8.20 1.47 -10.26
CA THR A 35 -6.90 0.79 -10.35
C THR A 35 -6.08 1.22 -11.55
N ALA A 36 -6.68 1.83 -12.57
CA ALA A 36 -5.98 2.41 -13.72
C ALA A 36 -5.35 3.78 -13.39
N ASP A 37 -5.94 4.54 -12.47
CA ASP A 37 -5.42 5.85 -12.02
C ASP A 37 -4.19 5.71 -11.09
N ALA A 38 -3.03 6.18 -11.57
CA ALA A 38 -1.79 6.22 -10.80
C ALA A 38 -1.89 7.06 -9.51
N HIS A 39 -2.60 8.19 -9.55
CA HIS A 39 -2.80 9.04 -8.39
C HIS A 39 -3.69 8.35 -7.35
N ALA A 40 -4.78 7.69 -7.76
CA ALA A 40 -5.60 6.88 -6.88
C ALA A 40 -4.78 5.78 -6.20
N ARG A 41 -4.02 4.98 -6.96
CA ARG A 41 -3.11 3.95 -6.42
C ARG A 41 -2.14 4.53 -5.38
N HIS A 42 -1.53 5.67 -5.69
CA HIS A 42 -0.56 6.31 -4.79
C HIS A 42 -1.21 6.76 -3.47
N ARG A 43 -2.41 7.37 -3.53
CA ARG A 43 -3.15 7.78 -2.32
C ARG A 43 -3.55 6.57 -1.46
N THR A 44 -3.99 5.48 -2.08
CA THR A 44 -4.31 4.23 -1.38
C THR A 44 -3.08 3.62 -0.72
N ARG A 45 -1.92 3.65 -1.40
CA ARG A 45 -0.63 3.19 -0.84
C ARG A 45 -0.24 3.99 0.39
N ILE A 46 -0.36 5.32 0.36
CA ILE A 46 -0.11 6.17 1.53
C ILE A 46 -1.04 5.79 2.69
N ALA A 47 -2.33 5.59 2.41
CA ALA A 47 -3.29 5.21 3.45
C ALA A 47 -2.95 3.83 4.06
N ALA A 48 -2.60 2.86 3.23
CA ALA A 48 -2.17 1.53 3.69
C ALA A 48 -0.89 1.62 4.55
N LYS A 49 0.06 2.47 4.17
CA LYS A 49 1.29 2.75 4.94
C LYS A 49 0.97 3.32 6.32
N LYS A 50 0.09 4.32 6.37
CA LYS A 50 -0.36 4.92 7.64
C LYS A 50 -1.11 3.93 8.53
N ALA A 51 -1.98 3.09 7.98
CA ALA A 51 -2.66 2.04 8.73
C ALA A 51 -1.68 1.00 9.29
N ARG A 52 -0.68 0.61 8.51
CA ARG A 52 0.36 -0.33 8.95
C ARG A 52 1.19 0.25 10.09
N TYR A 53 1.67 1.48 9.93
CA TYR A 53 2.46 2.15 10.94
C TYR A 53 1.71 2.36 12.25
N ALA A 54 0.42 2.72 12.17
CA ALA A 54 -0.42 2.80 13.36
C ALA A 54 -0.54 1.43 14.05
N ALA A 55 -0.80 0.35 13.29
CA ALA A 55 -0.92 -0.99 13.85
C ALA A 55 0.39 -1.52 14.44
N GLU A 56 1.54 -1.23 13.82
CA GLU A 56 2.88 -1.60 14.31
C GLU A 56 3.25 -0.79 15.56
N PHE A 57 2.98 0.52 15.56
CA PHE A 57 3.26 1.39 16.70
C PHE A 57 2.51 0.95 17.96
N PHE A 58 1.25 0.54 17.80
CA PHE A 58 0.40 0.10 18.91
C PHE A 58 0.35 -1.42 19.09
N GLN A 59 1.25 -2.19 18.47
CA GLN A 59 1.16 -3.65 18.44
C GLN A 59 1.11 -4.29 19.83
N ASP A 60 1.81 -3.72 20.81
CA ASP A 60 1.88 -4.24 22.19
C ASP A 60 0.57 -4.04 22.98
N LEU A 61 -0.27 -3.10 22.53
CA LEU A 61 -1.59 -2.82 23.09
C LEU A 61 -2.72 -3.56 22.34
N LEU A 62 -2.38 -4.29 21.27
CA LEU A 62 -3.32 -5.01 20.42
C LEU A 62 -3.17 -6.53 20.62
N PRO A 63 -4.26 -7.32 20.44
CA PRO A 63 -4.14 -8.77 20.48
C PRO A 63 -3.19 -9.26 19.39
N ALA A 64 -2.09 -9.92 19.76
CA ALA A 64 -1.06 -10.42 18.84
C ALA A 64 -1.65 -11.26 17.69
N LYS A 65 -2.67 -12.08 17.99
CA LYS A 65 -3.40 -12.92 17.03
C LYS A 65 -4.18 -12.12 15.98
N ARG A 66 -4.53 -10.85 16.25
CA ARG A 66 -5.25 -9.95 15.33
C ARG A 66 -4.28 -9.03 14.57
N VAL A 67 -3.29 -8.46 15.26
CA VAL A 67 -2.38 -7.46 14.66
C VAL A 67 -1.39 -8.07 13.67
N LYS A 68 -0.81 -9.24 13.97
CA LYS A 68 0.16 -9.89 13.07
C LYS A 68 -0.44 -10.19 11.69
N PRO A 69 -1.63 -10.85 11.57
CA PRO A 69 -2.25 -11.05 10.27
C PRO A 69 -2.69 -9.74 9.59
N TYR A 70 -3.07 -8.72 10.36
CA TYR A 70 -3.49 -7.44 9.79
C TYR A 70 -2.31 -6.71 9.13
N VAL A 71 -1.19 -6.58 9.84
CA VAL A 71 0.06 -6.00 9.32
C VAL A 71 0.55 -6.76 8.09
N GLY A 72 0.54 -8.10 8.13
CA GLY A 72 0.96 -8.92 6.97
C GLY A 72 0.09 -8.72 5.72
N ARG A 73 -1.21 -8.47 5.87
CA ARG A 73 -2.09 -8.15 4.73
C ARG A 73 -1.85 -6.74 4.19
N LEU A 74 -1.62 -5.77 5.08
CA LEU A 74 -1.24 -4.41 4.67
C LEU A 74 0.10 -4.37 3.93
N ALA A 75 1.08 -5.16 4.36
CA ALA A 75 2.36 -5.31 3.67
C ALA A 75 2.14 -5.84 2.24
N LYS A 76 1.39 -6.94 2.09
CA LYS A 76 1.05 -7.50 0.77
C LYS A 76 0.34 -6.50 -0.13
N LEU A 77 -0.61 -5.71 0.42
CA LEU A 77 -1.25 -4.65 -0.36
C LEU A 77 -0.26 -3.57 -0.79
N GLN A 78 0.63 -3.14 0.11
CA GLN A 78 1.67 -2.16 -0.20
C GLN A 78 2.60 -2.65 -1.31
N ASP A 79 3.00 -3.92 -1.30
CA ASP A 79 3.87 -4.50 -2.35
C ASP A 79 3.21 -4.43 -3.73
N LYS A 80 1.91 -4.74 -3.81
CA LYS A 80 1.17 -4.68 -5.08
C LYS A 80 1.00 -3.24 -5.59
N LEU A 81 0.65 -2.32 -4.71
CA LEU A 81 0.55 -0.90 -5.07
C LEU A 81 1.92 -0.30 -5.42
N GLY A 82 2.98 -0.75 -4.73
CA GLY A 82 4.38 -0.37 -5.00
C GLY A 82 4.81 -0.78 -6.41
N MET A 83 4.61 -2.06 -6.76
CA MET A 83 4.94 -2.56 -8.10
C MET A 83 4.26 -1.76 -9.24
N LEU A 84 2.97 -1.43 -9.08
CA LEU A 84 2.25 -0.64 -10.09
C LEU A 84 2.74 0.82 -10.17
N ASN A 85 3.18 1.37 -9.05
CA ASN A 85 3.83 2.68 -9.01
C ASN A 85 5.21 2.62 -9.70
N ASP A 86 6.01 1.59 -9.43
CA ASP A 86 7.34 1.41 -10.04
C ASP A 86 7.25 1.32 -11.56
N TYR A 87 6.23 0.64 -12.08
CA TYR A 87 5.95 0.64 -13.52
C TYR A 87 5.63 2.04 -14.05
N SER A 88 4.80 2.80 -13.34
CA SER A 88 4.43 4.16 -13.75
C SER A 88 5.66 5.10 -13.75
N VAL A 89 6.55 4.93 -12.77
CA VAL A 89 7.82 5.67 -12.68
C VAL A 89 8.76 5.24 -13.80
N ALA A 90 8.97 3.94 -14.01
CA ALA A 90 9.83 3.41 -15.06
C ALA A 90 9.38 3.89 -16.45
N HIS A 91 8.08 3.88 -16.72
CA HIS A 91 7.50 4.41 -17.94
C HIS A 91 7.86 5.89 -18.14
N ARG A 92 7.70 6.73 -17.11
CA ARG A 92 8.06 8.15 -17.16
C ARG A 92 9.57 8.37 -17.39
N LEU A 93 10.42 7.59 -16.72
CA LEU A 93 11.87 7.68 -16.88
C LEU A 93 12.31 7.28 -18.29
N LEU A 94 11.75 6.19 -18.84
CA LEU A 94 12.02 5.74 -20.20
C LEU A 94 11.50 6.74 -21.25
N ASP A 95 10.38 7.40 -21.00
CA ASP A 95 9.84 8.44 -21.89
C ASP A 95 10.77 9.66 -21.97
N ALA A 96 11.38 10.05 -20.85
CA ALA A 96 12.36 11.14 -20.80
C ALA A 96 13.63 10.86 -21.62
N LEU A 97 13.94 9.58 -21.90
CA LEU A 97 15.09 9.17 -22.70
C LEU A 97 14.85 9.27 -24.22
N LYS A 98 13.63 9.60 -24.67
CA LYS A 98 13.32 9.74 -26.10
C LYS A 98 14.14 10.84 -26.79
N GLY A 99 14.51 11.90 -26.07
CA GLY A 99 15.35 12.99 -26.58
C GLY A 99 16.86 12.70 -26.54
N SER A 100 17.27 11.52 -26.10
CA SER A 100 18.68 11.09 -26.11
C SER A 100 19.12 10.63 -27.51
N ASN A 101 20.37 10.17 -27.65
CA ASN A 101 20.85 9.64 -28.92
C ASN A 101 20.00 8.44 -29.41
N ALA A 102 20.06 8.17 -30.72
CA ALA A 102 19.20 7.18 -31.37
C ALA A 102 19.32 5.76 -30.79
N GLN A 103 20.50 5.38 -30.26
CA GLN A 103 20.69 4.08 -29.63
C GLN A 103 19.94 4.00 -28.30
N VAL A 104 20.07 5.01 -27.44
CA VAL A 104 19.39 5.08 -26.14
C VAL A 104 17.87 5.12 -26.33
N ALA A 105 17.38 5.90 -27.29
CA ALA A 105 15.94 5.97 -27.59
C ALA A 105 15.36 4.60 -28.00
N ARG A 106 16.07 3.82 -28.83
CA ARG A 106 15.65 2.46 -29.22
C ARG A 106 15.65 1.49 -28.03
N GLN A 107 16.69 1.52 -27.20
CA GLN A 107 16.78 0.68 -26.01
C GLN A 107 15.67 1.01 -24.99
N ALA A 108 15.36 2.30 -24.81
CA ALA A 108 14.28 2.74 -23.94
C ALA A 108 12.90 2.28 -24.45
N ALA A 109 12.67 2.34 -25.76
CA ALA A 109 11.45 1.82 -26.38
C ALA A 109 11.28 0.30 -26.17
N TYR A 110 12.36 -0.48 -26.36
CA TYR A 110 12.35 -1.91 -26.09
C TYR A 110 12.01 -2.22 -24.62
N ALA A 111 12.70 -1.57 -23.67
CA ALA A 111 12.45 -1.74 -22.24
C ALA A 111 11.00 -1.38 -21.84
N ARG A 112 10.44 -0.33 -22.44
CA ARG A 112 9.04 0.07 -22.21
C ARG A 112 8.07 -1.00 -22.70
N GLY A 113 8.29 -1.56 -23.89
CA GLY A 113 7.48 -2.66 -24.42
C GLY A 113 7.50 -3.89 -23.52
N TYR A 114 8.70 -4.30 -23.07
CA TYR A 114 8.87 -5.43 -22.15
C TYR A 114 8.14 -5.22 -20.81
N LEU A 115 8.26 -4.02 -20.23
CA LEU A 115 7.59 -3.69 -18.96
C LEU A 115 6.07 -3.66 -19.12
N ALA A 116 5.55 -3.17 -20.25
CA ALA A 116 4.11 -3.15 -20.53
C ALA A 116 3.52 -4.57 -20.59
N ALA A 117 4.19 -5.49 -21.29
CA ALA A 117 3.79 -6.90 -21.32
C ALA A 117 3.85 -7.56 -19.93
N SER A 118 4.90 -7.27 -19.17
CA SER A 118 5.13 -7.84 -17.83
C SER A 118 4.10 -7.40 -16.77
N THR A 119 3.50 -6.22 -16.93
CA THR A 119 2.55 -5.66 -15.95
C THR A 119 1.13 -6.15 -16.16
N ALA A 120 0.69 -6.32 -17.41
CA ALA A 120 -0.62 -6.89 -17.72
C ALA A 120 -0.83 -8.26 -17.05
N ALA A 121 0.18 -9.11 -17.03
CA ALA A 121 0.15 -10.43 -16.38
C ALA A 121 0.07 -10.36 -14.83
N ARG A 122 0.42 -9.23 -14.21
CA ARG A 122 0.59 -9.10 -12.74
C ARG A 122 -0.51 -8.28 -12.05
N SER A 123 -1.22 -7.41 -12.77
CA SER A 123 -2.32 -6.59 -12.21
C SER A 123 -3.46 -7.40 -11.60
N ASN A 124 -3.67 -8.65 -12.06
CA ASN A 124 -4.77 -9.51 -11.61
C ASN A 124 -4.72 -9.91 -10.11
N ARG A 125 -3.62 -9.60 -9.41
CA ARG A 125 -3.46 -9.92 -7.97
C ARG A 125 -3.82 -8.78 -7.02
N LEU A 126 -4.08 -7.57 -7.52
CA LEU A 126 -4.41 -6.41 -6.66
C LEU A 126 -5.77 -6.56 -5.98
N GLY A 127 -6.80 -7.05 -6.69
CA GLY A 127 -8.15 -7.22 -6.14
C GLY A 127 -8.19 -8.10 -4.89
N LYS A 128 -7.47 -9.24 -4.91
CA LYS A 128 -7.34 -10.13 -3.74
C LYS A 128 -6.68 -9.42 -2.54
N ALA A 129 -5.67 -8.59 -2.79
CA ALA A 129 -4.99 -7.83 -1.74
C ALA A 129 -5.91 -6.76 -1.12
N LEU A 130 -6.70 -6.05 -1.94
CA LEU A 130 -7.68 -5.05 -1.49
C LEU A 130 -8.78 -5.70 -0.64
N ALA A 131 -9.38 -6.79 -1.12
CA ALA A 131 -10.39 -7.55 -0.39
C ALA A 131 -9.84 -8.09 0.95
N SER A 132 -8.52 -8.33 1.03
CA SER A 132 -7.86 -8.78 2.25
C SER A 132 -7.67 -7.70 3.32
N VAL A 133 -7.99 -6.43 3.07
CA VAL A 133 -7.87 -5.39 4.11
C VAL A 133 -9.14 -4.58 4.31
N THR A 134 -10.04 -4.60 3.32
CA THR A 134 -11.29 -3.81 3.31
C THR A 134 -12.17 -4.19 4.50
N GLY A 135 -12.64 -3.17 5.23
CA GLY A 135 -13.57 -3.33 6.35
C GLY A 135 -12.97 -4.02 7.58
N ARG A 136 -11.68 -4.39 7.56
CA ARG A 136 -11.03 -5.05 8.70
C ARG A 136 -10.66 -4.02 9.77
N ARG A 137 -10.83 -4.44 11.03
CA ARG A 137 -10.49 -3.66 12.22
C ARG A 137 -9.63 -4.50 13.14
N VAL A 138 -8.58 -3.92 13.70
CA VAL A 138 -7.71 -4.61 14.67
C VAL A 138 -8.01 -4.21 16.13
N THR A 139 -8.69 -3.08 16.35
CA THR A 139 -9.19 -2.63 17.68
C THR A 139 -10.40 -3.40 18.21
#